data_AF-A0A514WEN6-F1
#
_entry.id   AF-A0A514WEN6-F1
#
_cell.length_a   1.000
_cell.length_b   1.000
_cell.length_c   1.000
_cell.angle_alpha   90.00
_cell.angle_beta   90.00
_cell.angle_gamma   90.00
#
_symmetry.space_group_name_H-M   'P 1'
#
loop_
_entity.id
_entity.type
_entity.pdbx_description
1 polymer ?
#
loop_
_entity_poly.entity_id
_entity_poly.type
_entity_poly.pdbx_seq_one_letter_code
_entity_poly.pdbx_strand_id
1 'polypeptide(L)'
;MPAVHAVTPFATALARHISPEGCQLVIESSLLEKGLRLVMAMSGFARVTGTVRWVVGDRVGFAFDAPIAGEFMQAMKLGPHGPGLELYRA
;
A
#
# COMPACT_ATOMS: atom_id res chain seq x y z
N MET A 1 8.40 -15.69 -25.91
CA MET A 1 7.47 -15.18 -24.88
C MET A 1 8.24 -15.17 -23.57
N PRO A 2 8.78 -14.04 -23.07
CA PRO A 2 9.44 -14.09 -21.78
C PRO A 2 8.37 -14.30 -20.71
N ALA A 3 8.66 -15.16 -19.74
CA ALA A 3 7.80 -15.41 -18.59
C ALA A 3 7.50 -14.07 -17.90
N VAL A 4 6.21 -13.74 -17.82
CA VAL A 4 5.75 -12.72 -16.87
C VAL A 4 6.12 -13.28 -15.51
N HIS A 5 7.23 -12.81 -14.92
CA HIS A 5 7.53 -13.09 -13.53
C HIS A 5 6.29 -12.62 -12.77
N ALA A 6 5.52 -13.58 -12.24
CA ALA A 6 4.44 -13.28 -11.34
C ALA A 6 5.10 -12.59 -10.14
N VAL A 7 5.07 -11.26 -10.13
CA VAL A 7 5.46 -10.50 -8.96
C VAL A 7 4.38 -10.84 -7.95
N THR A 8 4.69 -11.72 -7.01
CA THR A 8 3.76 -12.06 -5.94
C THR A 8 3.75 -10.88 -4.96
N PRO A 9 2.58 -10.37 -4.53
CA PRO A 9 2.55 -9.40 -3.45
C PRO A 9 3.20 -10.00 -2.21
N PHE A 10 4.10 -9.28 -1.57
CA PHE A 10 4.78 -9.79 -0.36
C PHE A 10 3.91 -9.62 0.89
N ALA A 11 2.89 -8.76 0.84
CA ALA A 11 1.90 -8.59 1.89
C ALA A 11 0.59 -8.00 1.33
N THR A 12 -0.49 -8.20 2.08
CA THR A 12 -1.75 -7.46 1.92
C THR A 12 -1.95 -6.55 3.12
N ALA A 13 -2.49 -5.35 2.89
CA ALA A 13 -2.68 -4.35 3.93
C ALA A 13 -4.11 -3.79 3.95
N LEU A 14 -4.52 -3.32 5.14
CA LEU A 14 -5.68 -2.45 5.28
C LEU A 14 -5.22 -1.03 5.55
N ALA A 15 -5.78 -0.07 4.82
CA ALA A 15 -5.50 1.34 5.06
C ALA A 15 -6.41 1.94 6.13
N ARG A 16 -5.86 2.91 6.86
CA ARG A 16 -6.50 3.75 7.88
C ARG A 16 -5.92 5.16 7.77
N HIS A 17 -6.61 6.15 8.33
CA HIS A 17 -6.13 7.55 8.38
C HIS A 17 -5.58 8.04 7.03
N ILE A 18 -6.41 7.94 5.99
CA ILE A 18 -6.02 8.18 4.59
C ILE A 18 -6.15 9.68 4.28
N SER A 19 -5.07 10.27 3.75
CA SER A 19 -5.02 11.60 3.14
C SER A 19 -4.45 11.50 1.71
N PRO A 20 -4.46 12.60 0.93
CA PRO A 20 -3.81 12.59 -0.38
C PRO A 20 -2.32 12.26 -0.32
N GLU A 21 -1.62 12.62 0.75
CA GLU A 21 -0.16 12.52 0.89
C GLU A 21 0.31 11.24 1.57
N GLY A 22 -0.57 10.55 2.30
CA GLY A 22 -0.21 9.33 2.99
C GLY A 22 -1.37 8.57 3.59
N CYS A 23 -1.04 7.42 4.17
CA CYS A 23 -1.97 6.64 4.96
C CYS A 23 -1.24 5.83 6.03
N GLN A 24 -1.99 5.35 7.01
CA GLN A 24 -1.55 4.28 7.89
C GLN A 24 -1.96 2.94 7.27
N LEU A 25 -1.02 2.01 7.14
CA LEU A 25 -1.27 0.63 6.77
C LEU A 25 -1.27 -0.24 8.04
N VAL A 26 -2.16 -1.22 8.09
CA VAL A 26 -2.19 -2.29 9.10
C VAL A 26 -1.84 -3.59 8.39
N ILE A 27 -0.75 -4.23 8.82
CA ILE A 27 -0.14 -5.39 8.15
C ILE A 27 0.31 -6.39 9.22
N GLU A 28 -0.02 -7.66 9.03
CA GLU A 28 0.35 -8.75 9.95
C GLU A 28 1.83 -9.21 9.80
N SER A 29 2.57 -8.64 8.84
CA SER A 29 3.95 -9.01 8.51
C SER A 29 4.98 -7.98 9.02
N SER A 30 6.03 -8.48 9.70
CA SER A 30 7.12 -7.68 10.29
C SER A 30 8.21 -7.26 9.29
N LEU A 31 8.04 -7.49 7.99
CA LEU A 31 9.09 -7.28 6.98
C LEU A 31 9.19 -5.84 6.46
N LEU A 32 8.48 -4.90 7.07
CA LEU A 32 8.50 -3.50 6.69
C LEU A 32 9.42 -2.71 7.61
N GLU A 33 10.27 -1.89 6.98
CA GLU A 33 11.22 -1.03 7.67
C GLU A 33 11.08 0.41 7.19
N LYS A 34 11.44 1.37 8.05
CA LYS A 34 11.48 2.78 7.68
C LYS A 34 12.44 3.01 6.51
N GLY A 35 11.99 3.78 5.53
CA GLY A 35 12.73 4.05 4.30
C GLY A 35 12.47 3.06 3.17
N LEU A 36 11.80 1.93 3.44
CA LEU A 36 11.45 0.96 2.42
C LEU A 36 10.48 1.58 1.40
N ARG A 37 10.78 1.37 0.12
CA ARG A 37 9.97 1.81 -1.01
C ARG A 37 8.98 0.72 -1.38
N LEU A 38 7.71 1.06 -1.48
CA LEU A 38 6.66 0.12 -1.84
C LEU A 38 5.85 0.64 -3.02
N VAL A 39 5.33 -0.30 -3.79
CA VAL A 39 4.27 -0.08 -4.77
C VAL A 39 2.99 -0.73 -4.23
N MET A 40 1.94 0.08 -4.08
CA MET A 40 0.60 -0.37 -3.80
C MET A 40 -0.15 -0.61 -5.10
N ALA A 41 -0.77 -1.78 -5.21
CA ALA A 41 -1.73 -2.08 -6.26
C ALA A 41 -3.10 -2.38 -5.68
N MET A 42 -4.11 -1.98 -6.44
CA MET A 42 -5.50 -2.30 -6.19
C MET A 42 -6.16 -2.53 -7.54
N SER A 43 -6.93 -3.61 -7.66
CA SER A 43 -7.62 -3.94 -8.91
C SER A 43 -8.50 -2.77 -9.37
N GLY A 44 -8.37 -2.38 -10.64
CA GLY A 44 -9.11 -1.25 -11.23
C GLY A 44 -8.47 0.13 -11.03
N PHE A 45 -7.32 0.23 -10.34
CA PHE A 45 -6.64 1.49 -10.10
C PHE A 45 -5.19 1.48 -10.58
N ALA A 46 -4.67 2.68 -10.88
CA ALA A 46 -3.25 2.86 -11.13
C ALA A 46 -2.45 2.53 -9.87
N ARG A 47 -1.26 1.94 -10.07
CA ARG A 47 -0.33 1.65 -8.98
C ARG A 47 0.19 2.94 -8.36
N VAL A 48 0.33 2.93 -7.04
CA VAL A 48 0.82 4.09 -6.28
C VAL A 48 2.13 3.71 -5.60
N THR A 49 3.16 4.52 -5.83
CA THR A 49 4.47 4.34 -5.20
C THR A 49 4.64 5.28 -4.03
N GLY A 50 5.43 4.86 -3.05
CA GLY A 50 5.78 5.70 -1.93
C GLY A 50 6.78 5.04 -0.99
N THR A 51 6.90 5.61 0.21
CA THR A 51 7.95 5.26 1.16
C THR A 51 7.38 5.07 2.56
N VAL A 52 7.83 4.02 3.24
CA VAL A 52 7.56 3.81 4.66
C VAL A 52 8.25 4.89 5.49
N ARG A 53 7.49 5.65 6.27
CA ARG A 53 7.98 6.74 7.13
C ARG A 53 8.24 6.31 8.57
N TRP A 54 7.46 5.35 9.06
CA TRP A 54 7.59 4.79 10.40
C TRP A 54 6.91 3.42 10.47
N VAL A 55 7.35 2.60 11.43
CA VAL A 55 6.79 1.28 11.74
C VAL A 55 6.67 1.17 13.26
N VAL A 56 5.47 0.87 13.75
CA VAL A 56 5.18 0.68 15.18
C VAL A 56 4.24 -0.52 15.32
N GLY A 57 4.78 -1.67 15.74
CA GLY A 57 4.02 -2.92 15.78
C GLY A 57 3.55 -3.35 14.39
N ASP A 58 2.24 -3.54 14.24
CA ASP A 58 1.54 -3.88 12.99
C ASP A 58 1.16 -2.65 12.14
N ARG A 59 1.50 -1.45 12.61
CA ARG A 59 1.13 -0.19 11.97
C ARG A 59 2.32 0.42 11.24
N VAL A 60 2.04 0.86 10.02
CA VAL A 60 3.04 1.45 9.14
C VAL A 60 2.53 2.78 8.63
N GLY A 61 3.31 3.84 8.83
CA GLY A 61 3.05 5.12 8.18
C GLY A 61 3.65 5.12 6.79
N PHE A 62 2.83 5.35 5.79
CA PHE A 62 3.25 5.38 4.40
C PHE A 62 2.99 6.76 3.79
N ALA A 63 4.00 7.32 3.13
CA ALA A 63 3.87 8.55 2.36
C ALA A 63 3.91 8.22 0.86
N PHE A 64 2.95 8.72 0.10
CA PHE A 64 2.94 8.57 -1.35
C PHE A 64 3.94 9.53 -1.99
N ASP A 65 4.48 9.16 -3.15
CA ASP A 65 5.39 10.04 -3.91
C ASP A 65 4.66 11.22 -4.54
N ALA A 66 3.38 11.03 -4.83
CA ALA A 66 2.50 12.05 -5.36
C ALA A 66 1.11 11.92 -4.70
N PRO A 67 0.35 13.03 -4.60
CA PRO A 67 -1.00 12.98 -4.05
C PRO A 67 -1.90 11.97 -4.78
N ILE A 68 -2.59 11.13 -4.01
CA ILE A 68 -3.53 10.14 -4.57
C ILE A 68 -4.90 10.75 -4.86
N ALA A 69 -5.57 10.23 -5.90
CA ALA A 69 -6.89 10.68 -6.31
C ALA A 69 -7.98 10.33 -5.27
N GLY A 70 -9.05 11.12 -5.26
CA GLY A 70 -10.20 10.94 -4.35
C GLY A 70 -10.85 9.57 -4.45
N GLU A 71 -10.99 9.03 -5.66
CA GLU A 71 -11.57 7.71 -5.91
C GLU A 71 -10.73 6.58 -5.31
N PHE A 72 -9.40 6.67 -5.44
CA PHE A 72 -8.48 5.70 -4.83
C PHE A 72 -8.58 5.74 -3.29
N MET A 73 -8.62 6.96 -2.71
CA MET A 73 -8.84 7.12 -1.26
C MET A 73 -10.16 6.50 -0.79
N GLN A 74 -11.24 6.66 -1.56
CA GLN A 74 -12.53 6.06 -1.20
C GLN A 74 -12.49 4.53 -1.28
N ALA A 75 -11.84 3.97 -2.30
CA ALA A 75 -11.67 2.52 -2.43
C ALA A 75 -10.86 1.93 -1.26
N MET A 76 -9.81 2.63 -0.82
CA MET A 76 -9.01 2.24 0.36
C MET A 76 -9.81 2.25 1.68
N LYS A 77 -10.87 3.05 1.79
CA LYS A 77 -11.72 3.13 2.99
C LYS A 77 -12.70 1.97 3.13
N LEU A 78 -12.97 1.22 2.05
CA LEU A 78 -13.94 0.11 2.05
C LEU A 78 -13.51 -1.08 2.94
N GLY A 79 -12.27 -1.09 3.45
CA GLY A 79 -11.84 -1.96 4.54
C GLY A 79 -11.88 -3.46 4.16
N PRO A 80 -12.25 -4.38 5.07
CA PRO A 80 -12.26 -5.83 4.80
C PRO A 80 -13.28 -6.27 3.74
N HIS A 81 -14.20 -5.39 3.34
CA HIS A 81 -15.11 -5.59 2.20
C HIS A 81 -14.60 -4.94 0.90
N GLY A 82 -13.52 -4.17 0.99
CA GLY A 82 -12.81 -3.61 -0.16
C GLY A 82 -11.73 -4.56 -0.69
N PRO A 83 -11.22 -4.31 -1.90
CA PRO A 83 -10.05 -5.02 -2.39
C PRO A 83 -8.86 -4.71 -1.47
N GLY A 84 -8.27 -5.75 -0.86
CA GLY A 84 -7.06 -5.60 -0.06
C GLY A 84 -5.96 -4.89 -0.85
N LEU A 85 -5.17 -4.04 -0.18
CA LEU A 85 -4.04 -3.38 -0.83
C LEU A 85 -2.90 -4.38 -0.97
N GLU A 86 -2.60 -4.74 -2.21
CA GLU A 86 -1.45 -5.57 -2.52
C GLU A 86 -0.18 -4.73 -2.47
N LEU A 87 0.80 -5.19 -1.71
CA LEU A 87 2.08 -4.52 -1.55
C LEU A 87 3.19 -5.25 -2.30
N TYR A 88 3.94 -4.47 -3.06
CA TYR A 88 5.11 -4.92 -3.82
C TYR A 88 6.31 -4.09 -3.39
N ARG A 89 7.50 -4.70 -3.36
CA ARG A 89 8.74 -3.94 -3.20
C ARG A 89 9.03 -3.21 -4.51
N ALA A 90 9.36 -1.92 -4.40
CA ALA A 90 9.72 -1.10 -5.56
C ALA A 90 11.16 -1.37 -6.01
#